data_AF-A0A661BXE4-F1
#
_entry.id   AF-A0A661BXE4-F1
#
_cell.length_a   1.000
_cell.length_b   1.000
_cell.length_c   1.000
_cell.angle_alpha   90.00
_cell.angle_beta   90.00
_cell.angle_gamma   90.00
#
_symmetry.space_group_name_H-M   'P 1'
#
loop_
_entity.id
_entity.type
_entity.pdbx_description
1 polymer ?
#
loop_
_entity_poly.entity_id
_entity_poly.type
_entity_poly.pdbx_seq_one_letter_code
_entity_poly.pdbx_strand_id
1 'polypeptide(L)'
;TGFRVSLGGAQGFYDIVPDLTTLGKVIGGGMPVGAFGGKREIMEFIAPLGPVYQAGTLSGNPIAMTAGLKTMELISAPGFYDELAKKVKFLTDGILDAARSAGIDMTCNRVGGMFGLFFSDQQVTGFEQATQCDVDMFKAFFHGMLDEGIYLAPSAYEAGFVSAAHTKEDLQNTIDAATRVLSSIKASQ
;
A
#
# COMPACT_ATOMS: atom_id res chain seq x y z
N THR A 1 -5.12 3.47 -3.20
CA THR A 1 -4.67 3.50 -4.59
C THR A 1 -4.39 4.90 -5.10
N GLY A 2 -5.28 5.88 -4.90
CA GLY A 2 -5.04 7.29 -5.25
C GLY A 2 -3.67 7.80 -4.81
N PHE A 3 -2.91 8.38 -5.74
CA PHE A 3 -1.55 8.90 -5.56
C PHE A 3 -0.50 7.90 -5.03
N ARG A 4 -0.82 6.61 -4.97
CA ARG A 4 0.03 5.54 -4.44
C ARG A 4 0.49 4.59 -5.53
N VAL A 5 -0.45 4.10 -6.35
CA VAL A 5 -0.12 3.14 -7.41
C VAL A 5 0.49 3.84 -8.63
N SER A 6 0.08 5.08 -8.87
CA SER A 6 0.62 6.02 -9.86
C SER A 6 0.19 7.44 -9.45
N LEU A 7 0.67 8.46 -10.17
CA LEU A 7 0.21 9.84 -10.00
C LEU A 7 -1.30 9.98 -10.24
N GLY A 8 -1.79 9.34 -11.31
CA GLY A 8 -3.21 9.28 -11.65
C GLY A 8 -4.01 8.27 -10.82
N GLY A 9 -3.43 7.65 -9.78
CA GLY A 9 -4.08 6.58 -9.03
C GLY A 9 -4.43 5.36 -9.89
N ALA A 10 -5.40 4.56 -9.44
CA ALA A 10 -5.81 3.36 -10.18
C ALA A 10 -6.40 3.68 -11.56
N GLN A 11 -7.16 4.78 -11.66
CA GLN A 11 -7.77 5.22 -12.93
C GLN A 11 -6.71 5.47 -14.00
N GLY A 12 -5.62 6.19 -13.68
CA GLY A 12 -4.53 6.42 -14.63
C GLY A 12 -3.64 5.19 -14.85
N PHE A 13 -3.53 4.30 -13.87
CA PHE A 13 -2.72 3.09 -13.99
C PHE A 13 -3.37 2.02 -14.88
N TYR A 14 -4.69 1.88 -14.79
CA TYR A 14 -5.45 0.87 -15.54
C TYR A 14 -6.17 1.45 -16.78
N ASP A 15 -5.98 2.74 -17.09
CA ASP A 15 -6.67 3.45 -18.17
C ASP A 15 -8.21 3.33 -18.09
N ILE A 16 -8.75 3.65 -16.91
CA ILE A 16 -10.18 3.60 -16.61
C ILE A 16 -10.66 4.98 -16.19
N VAL A 17 -11.81 5.43 -16.69
CA VAL A 17 -12.43 6.69 -16.30
C VAL A 17 -13.69 6.42 -15.47
N PRO A 18 -13.66 6.64 -14.14
CA PRO A 18 -14.85 6.48 -13.29
C PRO A 18 -15.75 7.73 -13.36
N ASP A 19 -17.02 7.57 -12.98
CA ASP A 19 -17.94 8.70 -12.80
C ASP A 19 -17.57 9.57 -11.59
N LEU A 20 -17.14 8.92 -10.50
CA LEU A 20 -16.70 9.52 -9.25
C LEU A 20 -15.45 8.80 -8.73
N THR A 21 -14.53 9.57 -8.16
CA THR A 21 -13.34 9.11 -7.46
C THR A 21 -13.37 9.62 -6.03
N THR A 22 -13.12 8.73 -5.07
CA THR A 22 -12.90 9.09 -3.66
C THR A 22 -11.41 9.00 -3.34
N LEU A 23 -10.93 9.96 -2.56
CA LEU A 23 -9.52 10.14 -2.21
C LEU A 23 -9.38 10.37 -0.71
N GLY A 24 -8.23 9.98 -0.18
CA GLY A 24 -7.85 10.15 1.20
C GLY A 24 -6.39 9.74 1.38
N LYS A 25 -5.97 9.53 2.63
CA LYS A 25 -4.60 9.07 2.96
C LYS A 25 -3.53 10.02 2.38
N VAL A 26 -2.92 9.64 1.25
CA VAL A 26 -1.80 10.35 0.61
C VAL A 26 -2.13 11.81 0.30
N ILE A 27 -3.37 12.10 -0.13
CA ILE A 27 -3.79 13.45 -0.53
C ILE A 27 -3.67 14.48 0.61
N GLY A 28 -3.67 14.02 1.87
CA GLY A 28 -3.53 14.90 3.03
C GLY A 28 -2.10 15.10 3.52
N GLY A 29 -1.10 14.42 2.94
CA GLY A 29 0.29 14.55 3.37
C GLY A 29 0.52 14.22 4.85
N GLY A 30 -0.25 13.28 5.40
CA GLY A 30 -0.22 12.93 6.83
C GLY A 30 -1.26 13.67 7.68
N MET A 31 -1.94 14.68 7.14
CA MET A 31 -3.05 15.37 7.80
C MET A 31 -4.41 14.72 7.47
N PRO A 32 -5.44 14.90 8.33
CA PRO A 32 -6.79 14.41 8.06
C PRO A 32 -7.41 15.06 6.81
N VAL A 33 -7.46 14.30 5.71
CA VAL A 33 -8.10 14.72 4.45
C VAL A 33 -8.84 13.57 3.80
N GLY A 34 -10.08 13.84 3.44
CA GLY A 34 -10.84 13.09 2.44
C GLY A 34 -11.29 14.03 1.33
N ALA A 35 -11.44 13.52 0.12
CA ALA A 35 -12.01 14.24 -1.00
C ALA A 35 -12.83 13.30 -1.87
N PHE A 36 -13.81 13.85 -2.58
CA PHE A 36 -14.49 13.17 -3.66
C PHE A 36 -14.64 14.14 -4.82
N GLY A 37 -14.58 13.62 -6.04
CA GLY A 37 -14.67 14.41 -7.26
C GLY A 37 -15.01 13.51 -8.43
N GLY A 38 -15.38 14.09 -9.57
CA GLY A 38 -15.71 13.32 -10.75
C GLY A 38 -16.30 14.18 -11.84
N LYS A 39 -17.21 13.61 -12.62
CA LYS A 39 -17.88 14.29 -13.73
C LYS A 39 -18.61 15.56 -13.25
N ARG A 40 -18.53 16.61 -14.06
CA ARG A 40 -19.08 17.94 -13.69
C ARG A 40 -20.57 17.87 -13.43
N GLU A 41 -21.31 17.19 -14.30
CA GLU A 41 -22.75 17.02 -14.21
C GLU A 41 -23.20 16.31 -12.93
N ILE A 42 -22.30 15.57 -12.26
CA ILE A 42 -22.54 14.98 -10.95
C ILE A 42 -22.13 15.96 -9.84
N MET A 43 -20.95 16.57 -9.93
CA MET A 43 -20.44 17.47 -8.89
C MET A 43 -21.24 18.76 -8.74
N GLU A 44 -21.93 19.21 -9.79
CA GLU A 44 -22.84 20.37 -9.74
C GLU A 44 -24.10 20.12 -8.88
N PHE A 45 -24.37 18.87 -8.47
CA PHE A 45 -25.43 18.57 -7.49
C PHE A 45 -25.06 18.95 -6.05
N ILE A 46 -23.76 19.14 -5.76
CA ILE A 46 -23.31 19.44 -4.40
C ILE A 46 -23.62 20.90 -4.05
N ALA A 47 -24.13 21.14 -2.85
CA ALA A 47 -24.35 22.49 -2.33
C ALA A 47 -23.02 23.30 -2.33
N PRO A 48 -23.05 24.60 -2.66
CA PRO A 48 -24.25 25.44 -2.86
C PRO A 48 -24.82 25.43 -4.28
N LEU A 49 -24.24 24.68 -5.22
CA LEU A 49 -24.69 24.67 -6.63
C LEU A 49 -25.95 23.85 -6.84
N GLY A 50 -26.07 22.73 -6.12
CA GLY A 50 -27.20 21.82 -6.23
C GLY A 50 -27.79 21.41 -4.89
N PRO A 51 -28.78 20.49 -4.92
CA PRO A 51 -29.61 20.16 -3.77
C PRO A 51 -28.95 19.19 -2.76
N VAL A 52 -27.79 18.61 -3.07
CA VAL A 52 -27.13 17.61 -2.21
C VAL A 52 -26.25 18.32 -1.19
N TYR A 53 -26.69 18.30 0.07
CA TYR A 53 -25.98 18.96 1.16
C TYR A 53 -24.73 18.19 1.59
N GLN A 54 -23.59 18.87 1.58
CA GLN A 54 -22.35 18.40 2.18
C GLN A 54 -21.66 19.60 2.85
N ALA A 55 -21.28 19.44 4.11
CA ALA A 55 -20.53 20.44 4.86
C ALA A 55 -19.54 19.76 5.81
N GLY A 56 -18.53 20.51 6.26
CA GLY A 56 -17.59 20.07 7.27
C GLY A 56 -16.75 21.23 7.78
N THR A 57 -16.72 21.43 9.10
CA THR A 57 -16.05 22.59 9.74
C THR A 57 -14.57 22.70 9.38
N LEU A 58 -13.88 21.57 9.23
CA LEU A 58 -12.44 21.51 8.92
C LEU A 58 -12.15 21.11 7.46
N SER A 59 -13.20 20.99 6.63
CA SER A 59 -13.04 20.75 5.20
C SER A 59 -12.24 21.90 4.57
N GLY A 60 -11.12 21.58 3.93
CA GLY A 60 -10.25 22.58 3.31
C GLY A 60 -9.39 23.39 4.29
N ASN A 61 -9.19 22.93 5.53
CA ASN A 61 -8.33 23.65 6.48
C ASN A 61 -6.90 23.86 5.92
N PRO A 62 -6.28 25.02 6.17
CA PRO A 62 -5.05 25.43 5.48
C PRO A 62 -3.83 24.54 5.78
N ILE A 63 -3.75 23.93 6.96
CA ILE A 63 -2.64 23.04 7.32
C ILE A 63 -2.70 21.78 6.45
N ALA A 64 -3.87 21.17 6.36
CA ALA A 64 -4.06 19.99 5.55
C ALA A 64 -3.89 20.27 4.05
N MET A 65 -4.35 21.43 3.56
CA MET A 65 -4.14 21.84 2.17
C MET A 65 -2.67 22.09 1.86
N THR A 66 -1.91 22.71 2.77
CA THR A 66 -0.46 22.94 2.59
C THR A 66 0.31 21.63 2.56
N ALA A 67 0.04 20.72 3.51
CA ALA A 67 0.68 19.41 3.55
C ALA A 67 0.34 18.55 2.33
N GLY A 68 -0.93 18.55 1.91
CA GLY A 68 -1.40 17.85 0.72
C GLY A 68 -0.75 18.38 -0.55
N LEU A 69 -0.78 19.71 -0.78
CA LEU A 69 -0.16 20.34 -1.93
C LEU A 69 1.34 20.02 -2.00
N LYS A 70 2.06 20.17 -0.88
CA LYS A 70 3.49 19.85 -0.87
C LYS A 70 3.76 18.39 -1.18
N THR A 71 2.92 17.48 -0.68
CA THR A 71 3.01 16.06 -1.01
C THR A 71 2.80 15.84 -2.51
N MET A 72 1.81 16.49 -3.13
CA MET A 72 1.56 16.38 -4.57
C MET A 72 2.75 16.87 -5.40
N GLU A 73 3.38 17.99 -5.01
CA GLU A 73 4.60 18.49 -5.66
C GLU A 73 5.73 17.45 -5.63
N LEU A 74 5.99 16.86 -4.46
CA LEU A 74 7.08 15.91 -4.27
C LEU A 74 6.87 14.60 -5.03
N ILE A 75 5.66 14.04 -5.00
CA ILE A 75 5.36 12.78 -5.69
C ILE A 75 5.17 12.95 -7.20
N SER A 76 5.04 14.19 -7.68
CA SER A 76 4.99 14.50 -9.12
C SER A 76 6.37 14.56 -9.77
N ALA A 77 7.45 14.38 -9.00
CA ALA A 77 8.81 14.34 -9.54
C ALA A 77 8.93 13.22 -10.61
N PRO A 78 9.56 13.49 -11.76
CA PRO A 78 9.78 12.47 -12.80
C PRO A 78 10.47 11.22 -12.22
N GLY A 79 9.98 10.04 -12.60
CA GLY A 79 10.51 8.75 -12.14
C GLY A 79 10.17 8.37 -10.70
N PHE A 80 9.44 9.19 -9.94
CA PHE A 80 9.10 8.89 -8.53
C PHE A 80 8.43 7.51 -8.36
N TYR A 81 7.41 7.23 -9.18
CA TYR A 81 6.67 5.97 -9.09
C TYR A 81 7.44 4.77 -9.63
N ASP A 82 8.33 4.98 -10.60
CA ASP A 82 9.20 3.93 -11.13
C ASP A 82 10.22 3.48 -10.08
N GLU A 83 10.85 4.44 -9.39
CA GLU A 83 11.76 4.15 -8.29
C GLU A 83 11.03 3.48 -7.12
N LEU A 84 9.80 3.90 -6.82
CA LEU A 84 8.98 3.28 -5.80
C LEU A 84 8.66 1.81 -6.15
N ALA A 85 8.29 1.53 -7.39
CA ALA A 85 8.02 0.17 -7.87
C ALA A 85 9.28 -0.72 -7.86
N LYS A 86 10.45 -0.17 -8.21
CA LYS A 86 11.73 -0.88 -8.10
C LYS A 86 12.04 -1.29 -6.65
N LYS A 87 11.81 -0.39 -5.69
CA LYS A 87 11.99 -0.68 -4.25
C LYS A 87 11.04 -1.77 -3.77
N VAL A 88 9.75 -1.70 -4.14
CA VAL A 88 8.78 -2.76 -3.83
C VAL A 88 9.25 -4.09 -4.40
N LYS A 89 9.63 -4.14 -5.69
CA LYS A 89 10.12 -5.36 -6.33
C LYS A 89 11.34 -5.93 -5.61
N PHE A 90 12.32 -5.10 -5.31
CA PHE A 90 13.55 -5.51 -4.61
C PHE A 90 13.22 -6.15 -3.26
N LEU A 91 12.39 -5.50 -2.45
CA LEU A 91 11.96 -6.01 -1.15
C LEU A 91 11.21 -7.34 -1.28
N THR A 92 10.18 -7.39 -2.13
CA THR A 92 9.31 -8.57 -2.23
C THR A 92 10.03 -9.76 -2.83
N ASP A 93 10.89 -9.56 -3.83
CA ASP A 93 11.63 -10.65 -4.45
C ASP A 93 12.61 -11.26 -3.43
N GLY A 94 13.30 -10.43 -2.64
CA GLY A 94 14.20 -10.91 -1.58
C GLY A 94 13.47 -11.73 -0.50
N ILE A 95 12.28 -11.29 -0.07
CA ILE A 95 11.46 -12.04 0.90
C ILE A 95 10.97 -13.37 0.30
N LEU A 96 10.54 -13.38 -0.96
CA LEU A 96 10.11 -14.61 -1.64
C LEU A 96 11.26 -15.62 -1.82
N ASP A 97 12.46 -15.15 -2.14
CA ASP A 97 13.64 -16.01 -2.25
C ASP A 97 14.05 -16.57 -0.88
N ALA A 98 13.91 -15.78 0.20
CA ALA A 98 14.10 -16.25 1.57
C ALA A 98 13.08 -17.33 1.95
N ALA A 99 11.79 -17.14 1.64
CA ALA A 99 10.74 -18.13 1.89
C ALA A 99 11.01 -19.43 1.13
N ARG A 100 11.38 -19.33 -0.16
CA ARG A 100 11.76 -20.49 -0.99
C ARG A 100 12.95 -21.24 -0.40
N SER A 101 13.97 -20.52 0.09
CA SER A 101 15.16 -21.12 0.71
C SER A 101 14.84 -21.85 2.02
N ALA A 102 13.81 -21.41 2.74
CA ALA A 102 13.30 -22.05 3.95
C ALA A 102 12.27 -23.18 3.66
N GLY A 103 11.90 -23.40 2.39
CA GLY A 103 10.87 -24.38 2.01
C GLY A 103 9.46 -23.97 2.44
N ILE A 104 9.19 -22.66 2.53
CA ILE A 104 7.89 -22.10 2.91
C ILE A 104 7.20 -21.57 1.65
N ASP A 105 5.99 -22.05 1.39
CA ASP A 105 5.16 -21.55 0.30
C ASP A 105 4.67 -20.12 0.60
N MET A 106 5.04 -19.21 -0.29
CA MET A 106 4.65 -17.80 -0.20
C MET A 106 4.44 -17.22 -1.60
N THR A 107 3.35 -16.50 -1.79
CA THR A 107 3.10 -15.68 -2.97
C THR A 107 3.04 -14.20 -2.63
N CYS A 108 3.18 -13.36 -3.65
CA CYS A 108 3.13 -11.91 -3.49
C CYS A 108 2.25 -11.28 -4.57
N ASN A 109 1.48 -10.27 -4.17
CA ASN A 109 0.90 -9.30 -5.09
C ASN A 109 1.62 -7.96 -4.93
N ARG A 110 1.80 -7.23 -6.03
CA ARG A 110 2.39 -5.88 -5.99
C ARG A 110 1.75 -4.96 -7.02
N VAL A 111 1.49 -3.71 -6.63
CA VAL A 111 0.98 -2.66 -7.52
C VAL A 111 1.53 -1.32 -7.07
N GLY A 112 2.38 -0.71 -7.91
CA GLY A 112 3.09 0.54 -7.58
C GLY A 112 3.84 0.44 -6.25
N GLY A 113 3.56 1.34 -5.30
CA GLY A 113 4.17 1.34 -3.97
C GLY A 113 3.56 0.39 -2.93
N MET A 114 2.70 -0.55 -3.35
CA MET A 114 1.99 -1.49 -2.46
C MET A 114 2.40 -2.93 -2.75
N PHE A 115 2.42 -3.75 -1.71
CA PHE A 115 2.55 -5.20 -1.84
C PHE A 115 1.68 -5.94 -0.82
N GLY A 116 1.46 -7.22 -1.04
CA GLY A 116 0.87 -8.14 -0.07
C GLY A 116 1.64 -9.46 -0.12
N LEU A 117 1.92 -10.03 1.05
CA LEU A 117 2.59 -11.33 1.21
C LEU A 117 1.56 -12.34 1.70
N PHE A 118 1.49 -13.48 1.05
CA PHE A 118 0.50 -14.51 1.34
C PHE A 118 1.22 -15.83 1.56
N PHE A 119 1.05 -16.43 2.75
CA PHE A 119 1.53 -17.79 3.02
C PHE A 119 0.58 -18.78 2.34
N SER A 120 0.88 -19.09 1.09
CA SER A 120 0.08 -19.91 0.18
C SER A 120 0.97 -20.43 -0.95
N ASP A 121 0.66 -21.63 -1.43
CA ASP A 121 1.26 -22.27 -2.62
C ASP A 121 0.63 -21.79 -3.93
N GLN A 122 -0.46 -21.01 -3.85
CA GLN A 122 -1.21 -20.53 -5.00
C GLN A 122 -1.23 -19.00 -5.06
N GLN A 123 -1.36 -18.48 -6.30
CA GLN A 123 -1.52 -17.05 -6.50
C GLN A 123 -2.86 -16.58 -5.96
N VAL A 124 -2.83 -15.63 -5.01
CA VAL A 124 -4.04 -15.01 -4.45
C VAL A 124 -4.56 -13.95 -5.41
N THR A 125 -5.76 -14.16 -5.94
CA THR A 125 -6.43 -13.26 -6.91
C THR A 125 -7.78 -12.72 -6.41
N GLY A 126 -8.25 -13.20 -5.25
CA GLY A 126 -9.53 -12.80 -4.67
C GLY A 126 -9.57 -12.99 -3.15
N PHE A 127 -10.66 -12.49 -2.57
CA PHE A 127 -10.86 -12.50 -1.12
C PHE A 127 -10.96 -13.92 -0.55
N GLU A 128 -11.66 -14.82 -1.22
CA GLU A 128 -11.79 -16.22 -0.78
C GLU A 128 -10.43 -16.89 -0.61
N GLN A 129 -9.54 -16.77 -1.61
CA GLN A 129 -8.17 -17.29 -1.53
C GLN A 129 -7.35 -16.62 -0.43
N ALA A 130 -7.52 -15.30 -0.23
CA ALA A 130 -6.85 -14.58 0.85
C ALA A 130 -7.25 -15.14 2.23
N THR A 131 -8.52 -15.50 2.43
CA THR A 131 -9.01 -16.10 3.68
C THR A 131 -8.56 -17.55 3.91
N GLN A 132 -8.04 -18.21 2.86
CA GLN A 132 -7.51 -19.57 2.93
C GLN A 132 -5.99 -19.63 3.18
N CYS A 133 -5.31 -18.47 3.21
CA CYS A 133 -3.88 -18.40 3.50
C CYS A 133 -3.57 -18.83 4.94
N ASP A 134 -2.34 -19.31 5.18
CA ASP A 134 -1.92 -19.72 6.53
C ASP A 134 -1.71 -18.51 7.45
N VAL A 135 -2.75 -18.23 8.24
CA VAL A 135 -2.79 -17.11 9.19
C VAL A 135 -1.87 -17.35 10.38
N ASP A 136 -1.62 -18.60 10.78
CA ASP A 136 -0.75 -18.90 11.92
C ASP A 136 0.73 -18.74 11.54
N MET A 137 1.09 -19.12 10.31
CA MET A 137 2.39 -18.80 9.72
C MET A 137 2.59 -17.28 9.62
N PHE A 138 1.57 -16.54 9.18
CA PHE A 138 1.63 -15.08 9.17
C PHE A 138 1.87 -14.49 10.56
N LYS A 139 1.17 -14.98 11.60
CA LYS A 139 1.38 -14.50 12.97
C LYS A 139 2.82 -14.76 13.43
N ALA A 140 3.34 -15.96 13.19
CA ALA A 140 4.71 -16.30 13.56
C ALA A 140 5.73 -15.41 12.84
N PHE A 141 5.54 -15.19 11.54
CA PHE A 141 6.37 -14.28 10.75
C PHE A 141 6.27 -12.84 11.23
N PHE A 142 5.06 -12.31 11.46
CA PHE A 142 4.85 -10.95 11.96
C PHE A 142 5.58 -10.71 13.28
N HIS A 143 5.44 -11.63 14.25
CA HIS A 143 6.10 -11.50 15.55
C HIS A 143 7.62 -11.63 15.44
N GLY A 144 8.13 -12.57 14.63
CA GLY A 144 9.57 -12.66 14.38
C GLY A 144 10.14 -11.41 13.71
N MET A 145 9.43 -10.83 12.74
CA MET A 145 9.83 -9.58 12.10
C MET A 145 9.82 -8.41 13.10
N LEU A 146 8.83 -8.37 14.00
CA LEU A 146 8.77 -7.37 15.06
C LEU A 146 9.94 -7.50 16.05
N ASP A 147 10.33 -8.72 16.41
CA ASP A 147 11.49 -9.00 17.27
C ASP A 147 12.82 -8.59 16.60
N GLU A 148 12.89 -8.67 15.28
CA GLU A 148 14.00 -8.16 14.45
C GLU A 148 13.93 -6.64 14.22
N GLY A 149 12.95 -5.94 14.80
CA GLY A 149 12.80 -4.49 14.71
C GLY A 149 12.09 -3.99 13.44
N ILE A 150 11.46 -4.89 12.67
CA ILE A 150 10.69 -4.56 11.47
C ILE A 150 9.19 -4.57 11.77
N TYR A 151 8.58 -3.39 11.80
CA TYR A 151 7.15 -3.25 12.02
C TYR A 151 6.34 -3.38 10.73
N LEU A 152 5.78 -4.58 10.50
CA LEU A 152 4.83 -4.85 9.41
C LEU A 152 3.39 -4.53 9.83
N ALA A 153 2.44 -4.59 8.89
CA ALA A 153 1.02 -4.49 9.24
C ALA A 153 0.60 -5.73 10.07
N PRO A 154 -0.11 -5.57 11.20
CA PRO A 154 -0.47 -6.66 12.11
C PRO A 154 -1.71 -7.45 11.63
N SER A 155 -1.81 -7.72 10.33
CA SER A 155 -2.93 -8.46 9.72
C SER A 155 -2.50 -9.08 8.40
N ALA A 156 -2.84 -10.37 8.19
CA ALA A 156 -2.56 -11.10 6.95
C ALA A 156 -3.33 -10.54 5.74
N TYR A 157 -4.34 -9.70 5.98
CA TYR A 157 -5.20 -9.09 4.97
C TYR A 157 -4.79 -7.66 4.62
N GLU A 158 -3.79 -7.10 5.32
CA GLU A 158 -3.32 -5.76 5.08
C GLU A 158 -2.22 -5.71 4.03
N ALA A 159 -2.14 -4.57 3.34
CA ALA A 159 -1.05 -4.33 2.40
C ALA A 159 0.19 -3.80 3.14
N GLY A 160 1.36 -4.21 2.66
CA GLY A 160 2.62 -3.53 2.92
C GLY A 160 2.78 -2.31 2.03
N PHE A 161 3.48 -1.29 2.55
CA PHE A 161 3.73 -0.03 1.85
C PHE A 161 5.21 0.31 1.90
N VAL A 162 5.81 0.55 0.73
CA VAL A 162 7.13 1.18 0.65
C VAL A 162 6.95 2.68 0.52
N SER A 163 7.83 3.45 1.17
CA SER A 163 7.90 4.91 1.06
C SER A 163 9.14 5.34 0.27
N ALA A 164 9.11 6.56 -0.27
CA ALA A 164 10.28 7.14 -0.92
C ALA A 164 11.50 7.25 0.03
N ALA A 165 11.26 7.36 1.33
CA ALA A 165 12.30 7.48 2.35
C ALA A 165 13.07 6.18 2.61
N HIS A 166 12.50 5.01 2.32
CA HIS A 166 13.21 3.74 2.50
C HIS A 166 14.44 3.70 1.60
N THR A 167 15.61 3.56 2.21
CA THR A 167 16.88 3.42 1.52
C THR A 167 17.08 1.97 1.08
N LYS A 168 18.09 1.72 0.23
CA LYS A 168 18.45 0.33 -0.15
C LYS A 168 18.87 -0.48 1.08
N GLU A 169 19.52 0.16 2.05
CA GLU A 169 19.94 -0.45 3.31
C GLU A 169 18.74 -0.87 4.16
N ASP A 170 17.73 -0.02 4.32
CA ASP A 170 16.49 -0.38 5.04
C ASP A 170 15.82 -1.61 4.42
N LEU A 171 15.76 -1.67 3.09
CA LEU A 171 15.17 -2.79 2.37
C LEU A 171 16.01 -4.06 2.53
N GLN A 172 17.35 -3.96 2.45
CA GLN A 172 18.22 -5.11 2.64
C GLN A 172 18.14 -5.64 4.08
N ASN A 173 18.19 -4.76 5.07
CA ASN A 173 18.03 -5.13 6.48
C ASN A 173 16.70 -5.85 6.72
N THR A 174 15.63 -5.40 6.04
CA THR A 174 14.32 -6.06 6.09
C THR A 174 14.36 -7.46 5.47
N ILE A 175 15.01 -7.64 4.33
CA ILE A 175 15.18 -8.95 3.68
C ILE A 175 16.01 -9.90 4.55
N ASP A 176 17.09 -9.39 5.16
CA ASP A 176 17.96 -10.18 6.03
C ASP A 176 17.23 -10.63 7.30
N ALA A 177 16.41 -9.74 7.89
CA ALA A 177 15.51 -10.09 9.00
C ALA A 177 14.49 -11.15 8.57
N ALA A 178 13.82 -10.97 7.43
CA ALA A 178 12.88 -11.97 6.91
C ALA A 178 13.56 -13.33 6.69
N THR A 179 14.80 -13.34 6.21
CA THR A 179 15.59 -14.57 6.04
C THR A 179 15.81 -15.29 7.36
N ARG A 180 16.24 -14.58 8.41
CA ARG A 180 16.41 -15.17 9.75
C ARG A 180 15.09 -15.71 10.30
N VAL A 181 14.02 -14.91 10.22
CA VAL A 181 12.70 -15.28 10.75
C VAL A 181 12.14 -16.49 10.02
N LEU A 182 12.09 -16.47 8.68
CA LEU A 182 11.58 -17.56 7.86
C LEU A 182 12.37 -18.86 8.09
N SER A 183 13.68 -18.78 8.34
CA SER A 183 14.50 -19.96 8.67
C SER A 183 14.23 -20.55 10.06
N SER A 184 13.64 -19.78 10.98
CA SER A 184 13.41 -20.18 12.36
C SER A 184 11.97 -20.63 12.63
N ILE A 185 11.00 -20.15 11.85
CA ILE A 185 9.61 -20.63 11.94
C ILE A 185 9.49 -22.01 11.29
N LYS A 186 8.75 -22.92 11.94
CA LYS A 186 8.51 -24.26 11.40
C LYS A 186 7.39 -24.21 10.38
N ALA A 187 7.59 -24.81 9.21
CA ALA A 187 6.49 -25.13 8.31
C ALA A 187 5.43 -25.95 9.08
N SER A 188 4.17 -25.52 9.04
CA SER A 188 3.04 -26.31 9.52
C SER A 188 3.05 -27.64 8.75
N GLN A 189 3.13 -28.76 9.48
CA GLN A 189 3.04 -30.10 8.88
C GLN A 189 1.63 -30.43 8.43
#